data_AF-A0ABD0NVP4-F1
#
_entry.id   AF-A0ABD0NVP4-F1
#
_cell.length_a   1.000
_cell.length_b   1.000
_cell.length_c   1.000
_cell.angle_alpha   90.00
_cell.angle_beta   90.00
_cell.angle_gamma   90.00
#
_symmetry.space_group_name_H-M   'P 1'
#
loop_
_entity.id
_entity.type
_entity.pdbx_description
1 polymer ?
#
loop_
_entity_poly.entity_id
_entity_poly.type
_entity_poly.pdbx_seq_one_letter_code
_entity_poly.pdbx_strand_id
1 'polypeptide(L)'
;DSQNPLDEGRRFILSYYLSDDMISIFEKSTRNSGIIGGKFLEKTRVPKPGSSVENPEYYGPADFSIGATVEVFGHRFILTDADRYVLSYLESLSHHIPEHTLSSLRQKFG
;
A
#
# COMPACT_ATOMS: atom_id res chain seq x y z
N ASP A 1 -12.60 3.18 7.14
CA ASP A 1 -13.18 4.24 6.28
C ASP A 1 -12.95 5.62 6.84
N SER A 2 -12.67 6.60 5.96
CA SER A 2 -12.56 8.01 6.34
C SER A 2 -13.93 8.55 6.72
N GLN A 3 -13.99 9.41 7.72
CA GLN A 3 -15.23 10.11 8.11
C GLN A 3 -15.47 11.37 7.27
N ASN A 4 -14.51 11.75 6.41
CA ASN A 4 -14.65 12.88 5.50
C ASN A 4 -15.33 12.42 4.20
N PRO A 5 -16.53 12.91 3.86
CA PRO A 5 -17.23 12.55 2.63
C PRO A 5 -16.44 12.89 1.35
N LEU A 6 -15.55 13.88 1.41
CA LEU A 6 -14.70 14.24 0.28
C LEU A 6 -13.65 13.16 -0.05
N ASP A 7 -13.39 12.24 0.89
CA ASP A 7 -12.49 11.13 0.65
C ASP A 7 -13.14 9.97 -0.09
N GLU A 8 -14.48 9.98 -0.19
CA GLU A 8 -15.23 8.93 -0.86
C GLU A 8 -14.86 8.85 -2.34
N GLY A 9 -14.56 7.65 -2.81
CA GLY A 9 -14.20 7.40 -4.21
C GLY A 9 -12.76 7.80 -4.61
N ARG A 10 -11.97 8.46 -3.75
CA ARG A 10 -10.55 8.73 -4.04
C ARG A 10 -9.79 7.41 -4.21
N ARG A 11 -8.89 7.37 -5.20
CA ARG A 11 -8.09 6.18 -5.53
C ARG A 11 -6.62 6.57 -5.59
N PHE A 12 -5.80 5.75 -4.96
CA PHE A 12 -4.37 5.96 -4.85
C PHE A 12 -3.61 4.78 -5.43
N ILE A 13 -2.38 5.04 -5.86
CA ILE A 13 -1.37 4.04 -6.22
C ILE A 13 -0.31 4.10 -5.13
N LEU A 14 -0.12 3.00 -4.41
CA LEU A 14 1.00 2.80 -3.51
C LEU A 14 2.10 2.06 -4.27
N SER A 15 3.30 2.64 -4.31
CA SER A 15 4.47 2.04 -4.95
C SER A 15 5.50 1.72 -3.88
N TYR A 16 5.85 0.45 -3.74
CA TYR A 16 6.95 -0.02 -2.89
C TYR A 16 8.21 -0.22 -3.73
N TYR A 17 9.34 0.32 -3.27
CA TYR A 17 10.61 0.28 -3.99
C TYR A 17 11.53 -0.78 -3.38
N LEU A 18 11.77 -1.86 -4.13
CA LEU A 18 12.61 -3.00 -3.69
C LEU A 18 14.08 -2.63 -3.44
N SER A 19 14.55 -1.49 -3.96
CA SER A 19 15.94 -1.05 -3.83
C SER A 19 16.28 -0.49 -2.45
N ASP A 20 15.30 0.05 -1.73
CA ASP A 20 15.52 0.84 -0.52
C ASP A 20 14.39 0.76 0.52
N ASP A 21 13.38 -0.08 0.27
CA ASP A 21 12.20 -0.30 1.10
C ASP A 21 11.36 0.97 1.32
N MET A 22 11.46 1.93 0.40
CA MET A 22 10.67 3.15 0.46
C MET A 22 9.29 2.94 -0.17
N ILE A 23 8.35 3.81 0.20
CA ILE A 23 7.00 3.89 -0.34
C ILE A 23 6.74 5.28 -0.89
N SER A 24 6.09 5.35 -2.05
CA SER A 24 5.44 6.58 -2.53
C SER A 24 3.95 6.34 -2.74
N ILE A 25 3.14 7.39 -2.61
CA ILE A 25 1.69 7.33 -2.81
C ILE A 25 1.28 8.42 -3.77
N PHE A 26 0.57 8.04 -4.83
CA PHE A 26 0.08 8.95 -5.85
C PHE A 26 -1.44 8.85 -5.97
N GLU A 27 -2.13 9.97 -5.92
CA GLU A 27 -3.57 10.04 -6.14
C GLU A 27 -3.88 10.06 -7.64
N LYS A 28 -4.71 9.12 -8.10
CA LYS A 28 -5.21 9.13 -9.47
C LYS A 28 -6.17 10.31 -9.64
N SER A 29 -5.84 11.23 -10.54
CA SER A 29 -6.77 12.29 -10.94
C SER A 29 -8.01 11.68 -11.58
N THR A 30 -9.17 12.02 -11.05
CA THR A 30 -10.47 11.56 -11.57
C THR A 30 -11.16 12.75 -12.23
N ARG A 31 -11.57 12.59 -13.49
CA ARG A 31 -12.22 13.69 -14.23
C ARG A 31 -13.48 14.13 -13.49
N ASN A 32 -13.66 15.44 -13.34
CA ASN A 32 -14.80 16.07 -12.66
C ASN A 32 -14.89 15.85 -11.14
N SER A 33 -13.82 15.39 -10.46
CA SER A 33 -13.85 15.22 -8.99
C SER A 33 -13.69 16.53 -8.20
N GLY A 34 -13.18 17.60 -8.84
CA GLY A 34 -12.79 18.83 -8.15
C GLY A 34 -11.53 18.69 -7.27
N ILE A 35 -10.90 17.51 -7.25
CA ILE A 35 -9.68 17.23 -6.48
C ILE A 35 -8.49 17.18 -7.44
N ILE A 36 -7.43 17.94 -7.12
CA ILE A 36 -6.17 17.88 -7.86
C ILE A 36 -5.45 16.59 -7.43
N GLY A 37 -5.47 15.57 -8.30
CA GLY A 37 -4.65 14.39 -8.12
C GLY A 37 -3.16 14.72 -8.20
N GLY A 38 -2.30 13.80 -7.76
CA GLY A 38 -0.86 14.08 -7.71
C GLY A 38 -0.12 13.28 -6.65
N LYS A 39 1.10 13.72 -6.36
CA LYS A 39 1.95 13.13 -5.31
C LYS A 39 1.30 13.39 -3.95
N PHE A 40 0.79 12.34 -3.31
CA PHE A 40 0.25 12.38 -1.95
C PHE A 40 1.38 12.18 -0.92
N LEU A 41 2.27 11.22 -1.20
CA LEU A 41 3.44 10.92 -0.38
C LEU A 41 4.67 10.84 -1.28
N GLU A 42 5.69 11.63 -0.95
CA GLU A 42 7.02 11.49 -1.54
C GLU A 42 7.74 10.25 -1.02
N LYS A 43 8.62 9.69 -1.85
CA LYS A 43 9.37 8.47 -1.55
C LYS A 43 10.04 8.57 -0.18
N THR A 44 9.56 7.78 0.77
CA THR A 44 10.07 7.72 2.14
C THR A 44 9.86 6.33 2.73
N ARG A 45 10.61 5.98 3.78
CA ARG A 45 10.32 4.75 4.55
C ARG A 45 9.14 5.01 5.47
N VAL A 46 8.19 4.09 5.50
CA VAL A 46 6.97 4.22 6.31
C VAL A 46 7.06 3.26 7.50
N PRO A 47 7.15 3.76 8.75
CA PRO A 47 7.14 2.92 9.92
C PRO A 47 5.75 2.32 10.17
N LYS A 48 5.69 1.09 10.66
CA LYS A 48 4.47 0.44 11.11
C LYS A 48 3.91 1.16 12.34
N PRO A 49 2.58 1.21 12.49
CA PRO A 49 1.95 1.76 13.68
C PRO A 49 2.42 1.00 14.93
N GLY A 50 2.72 1.73 16.00
CA GLY A 50 3.18 1.14 17.26
C GLY A 50 4.67 0.77 17.32
N SER A 51 5.43 0.96 16.24
CA SER A 51 6.89 0.82 16.28
C SER A 51 7.54 1.93 17.12
N SER A 52 8.72 1.64 17.71
CA SER A 52 9.42 2.63 18.54
C SER A 52 10.23 3.60 17.68
N VAL A 53 10.43 4.83 18.18
CA VAL A 53 11.26 5.83 17.50
C VAL A 53 12.72 5.39 17.43
N GLU A 54 13.19 4.67 18.44
CA GLU A 54 14.58 4.18 18.54
C GLU A 54 14.85 2.95 17.66
N ASN A 55 13.83 2.12 17.42
CA ASN A 55 13.92 0.94 16.58
C ASN A 55 12.64 0.80 15.72
N PRO A 56 12.51 1.62 14.67
CA PRO A 56 11.34 1.60 13.82
C PRO A 56 11.29 0.32 12.99
N GLU A 57 10.13 -0.32 13.00
CA GLU A 57 9.80 -1.41 12.07
C GLU A 57 9.11 -0.81 10.85
N TYR A 58 9.61 -1.09 9.66
CA TYR A 58 9.08 -0.54 8.42
C TYR A 58 8.16 -1.54 7.72
N TYR A 59 7.18 -1.03 6.97
CA TYR A 59 6.39 -1.88 6.07
C TYR A 59 7.29 -2.57 5.05
N GLY A 60 7.01 -3.83 4.77
CA GLY A 60 7.68 -4.61 3.75
C GLY A 60 6.72 -5.49 2.95
N PRO A 61 7.24 -6.30 2.01
CA PRO A 61 6.43 -7.10 1.09
C PRO A 61 5.43 -8.04 1.77
N ALA A 62 5.75 -8.53 2.97
CA ALA A 62 4.89 -9.40 3.76
C ALA A 62 3.59 -8.73 4.23
N ASP A 63 3.57 -7.39 4.32
CA ASP A 63 2.45 -6.60 4.84
C ASP A 63 1.42 -6.23 3.74
N PHE A 64 1.71 -6.51 2.46
CA PHE A 64 0.92 -6.02 1.33
C PHE A 64 -0.08 -7.04 0.77
N SER A 65 -0.96 -7.55 1.64
CA SER A 65 -2.08 -8.41 1.24
C SER A 65 -3.28 -7.58 0.75
N ILE A 66 -4.11 -8.16 -0.12
CA ILE A 66 -5.37 -7.52 -0.51
C ILE A 66 -6.30 -7.48 0.71
N GLY A 67 -6.82 -6.29 1.01
CA GLY A 67 -7.58 -5.98 2.21
C GLY A 67 -6.74 -5.44 3.37
N ALA A 68 -5.40 -5.53 3.30
CA ALA A 68 -4.54 -4.95 4.34
C ALA A 68 -4.70 -3.43 4.41
N THR A 69 -4.51 -2.90 5.62
CA THR A 69 -4.46 -1.46 5.87
C THR A 69 -3.01 -1.02 6.05
N VAL A 70 -2.56 -0.08 5.22
CA VAL A 70 -1.28 0.61 5.38
C VAL A 70 -1.54 1.99 5.98
N GLU A 71 -0.99 2.22 7.16
CA GLU A 71 -1.05 3.51 7.84
C GLU A 71 0.17 4.38 7.52
N VAL A 72 -0.07 5.60 7.04
CA VAL A 72 0.94 6.57 6.66
C VAL A 72 0.56 7.93 7.25
N PHE A 73 1.33 8.39 8.23
CA PHE A 73 1.21 9.74 8.81
C PHE A 73 -0.24 10.15 9.17
N GLY A 74 -0.99 9.25 9.81
CA GLY A 74 -2.38 9.48 10.22
C GLY A 74 -3.43 9.19 9.15
N HIS A 75 -3.02 8.81 7.93
CA HIS A 75 -3.91 8.34 6.88
C HIS A 75 -3.88 6.81 6.78
N ARG A 76 -5.03 6.19 6.55
CA ARG A 76 -5.17 4.73 6.40
C ARG A 76 -5.59 4.39 4.98
N PHE A 77 -4.79 3.57 4.30
CA PHE A 77 -5.04 3.11 2.95
C PHE A 77 -5.37 1.63 2.96
N ILE A 78 -6.47 1.24 2.33
CA ILE A 78 -6.83 -0.17 2.16
C ILE A 78 -6.33 -0.62 0.79
N LEU A 79 -5.51 -1.68 0.76
CA LEU A 79 -5.02 -2.26 -0.47
C LEU A 79 -6.17 -3.05 -1.12
N THR A 80 -6.67 -2.57 -2.26
CA THR A 80 -7.85 -3.15 -2.93
C THR A 80 -7.50 -3.86 -4.23
N ASP A 81 -6.28 -3.66 -4.72
CA ASP A 81 -5.77 -4.20 -5.96
C ASP A 81 -4.23 -4.25 -5.95
N ALA A 82 -3.65 -4.98 -6.89
CA ALA A 82 -2.22 -5.05 -7.13
C ALA A 82 -1.94 -5.24 -8.63
N ASP A 83 -0.69 -5.05 -9.05
CA ASP A 83 -0.26 -5.44 -10.40
C ASP A 83 0.06 -6.95 -10.43
N ARG A 84 -0.11 -7.63 -11.57
CA ARG A 84 0.28 -9.04 -11.75
C ARG A 84 1.75 -9.26 -11.43
N TYR A 85 2.61 -8.28 -11.73
CA TYR A 85 4.02 -8.35 -11.36
C TYR A 85 4.24 -8.49 -9.85
N VAL A 86 3.39 -7.86 -9.02
CA VAL A 86 3.47 -7.97 -7.56
C VAL A 86 3.23 -9.41 -7.12
N LEU A 87 2.21 -10.08 -7.67
CA LEU A 87 1.97 -11.50 -7.36
C LEU A 87 3.20 -12.35 -7.71
N SER A 88 3.68 -12.27 -8.96
CA SER A 88 4.85 -13.06 -9.40
C SER A 88 6.08 -12.82 -8.53
N TYR A 89 6.31 -11.56 -8.13
CA TYR A 89 7.41 -11.20 -7.25
C TYR A 89 7.24 -11.82 -5.85
N LEU A 90 6.08 -11.67 -5.22
CA LEU A 90 5.86 -12.23 -3.88
C LEU A 90 5.88 -13.77 -3.87
N GLU A 91 5.40 -14.42 -4.93
CA GLU A 91 5.51 -15.88 -5.07
C GLU A 91 6.96 -16.35 -5.15
N SER A 92 7.83 -15.58 -5.82
CA SER A 92 9.27 -15.87 -5.85
C SER A 92 9.93 -15.79 -4.46
N LEU A 93 9.30 -15.10 -3.52
CA LEU A 93 9.74 -14.97 -2.13
C LEU A 93 8.89 -15.80 -1.15
N SER A 94 8.13 -16.78 -1.64
CA SER A 94 7.11 -17.51 -0.87
C SER A 94 7.53 -18.02 0.52
N HIS A 95 8.81 -18.37 0.73
CA HIS A 95 9.32 -18.79 2.05
C HIS A 95 9.32 -17.67 3.11
N HIS A 96 9.34 -16.40 2.71
CA HIS A 96 9.37 -15.23 3.58
C HIS A 96 8.04 -14.46 3.60
N ILE A 97 7.10 -14.83 2.73
CA ILE A 97 5.80 -14.17 2.60
C ILE A 97 4.73 -15.02 3.28
N PRO A 98 3.90 -14.45 4.18
CA PRO A 98 2.79 -15.17 4.77
C PRO A 98 1.82 -15.71 3.72
N GLU A 99 1.31 -16.93 3.90
CA GLU A 99 0.41 -17.57 2.93
C GLU A 99 -0.90 -16.76 2.73
N HIS A 100 -1.38 -16.08 3.77
CA HIS A 100 -2.55 -15.21 3.65
C HIS A 100 -2.30 -14.04 2.67
N THR A 101 -1.07 -13.55 2.58
CA THR A 101 -0.68 -12.49 1.64
C THR A 101 -0.74 -13.01 0.21
N LEU A 102 -0.11 -14.15 -0.07
CA LEU A 102 -0.12 -14.75 -1.41
C LEU A 102 -1.53 -15.18 -1.86
N SER A 103 -2.29 -15.84 -0.98
CA SER A 103 -3.64 -16.29 -1.29
C SER A 103 -4.58 -15.13 -1.62
N SER A 104 -4.50 -14.02 -0.90
CA SER A 104 -5.29 -12.80 -1.18
C SER A 104 -5.05 -12.25 -2.59
N LEU A 105 -3.79 -12.28 -3.05
CA LEU A 105 -3.39 -11.83 -4.39
C LEU A 105 -3.80 -12.84 -5.46
N ARG A 106 -3.59 -14.13 -5.22
CA ARG A 106 -4.04 -15.20 -6.13
C ARG A 106 -5.55 -15.13 -6.38
N GLN A 107 -6.35 -14.97 -5.32
CA GLN A 107 -7.80 -14.81 -5.42
C GLN A 107 -8.19 -13.56 -6.23
N LYS A 108 -7.40 -12.49 -6.15
CA LYS A 108 -7.65 -11.26 -6.92
C LYS A 108 -7.38 -11.44 -8.42
N PHE A 109 -6.47 -12.33 -8.80
CA PHE A 109 -6.04 -12.52 -10.19
C PHE A 109 -6.57 -13.80 -10.88
N GLY A 110 -7.09 -14.76 -10.11
CA GLY A 110 -7.77 -15.96 -10.58
C GLY A 110 -9.21 -15.70 -10.97
#